data_AF-A0AAI8ZSC9-F1
#
_entry.id   AF-A0AAI8ZSC9-F1
#
_cell.length_a   1.000
_cell.length_b   1.000
_cell.length_c   1.000
_cell.angle_alpha   90.00
_cell.angle_beta   90.00
_cell.angle_gamma   90.00
#
_symmetry.space_group_name_H-M   'P 1'
#
loop_
_entity.id
_entity.type
_entity.pdbx_description
1 polymer ?
#
loop_
_entity_poly.entity_id
_entity_poly.type
_entity_poly.pdbx_seq_one_letter_code
_entity_poly.pdbx_strand_id
1 'polypeptide(L)'
;MNVKNKYLFIGLLLSIVASTAMAEPYFYNNYVKNYTHCSIKLLDDNSVEVYFRAHLANNMSYKRRTDTGEYIYESGETNHSIHTKHLREWARIINQPNTEIIALKHKGALVSLYFYLPDGTPDLTIKPQDISNISLNGTSPLNLSNSVRGIKFKTNNIVNYAVSFTIRPNMLKSIRIGATVGGILTANKEEYPLLSSKGVSFNSLGNRCELFDPQLGIAPQALRVDPKFRLTSETWQLKSVDLDHLLESMANGQSVHAPLVSPIASRFCLHYRALGVSGYRYMIKASNLNGLAGNNQYFQLKEKAGHHAINYKVRMKHIENSESDFDLPKDQKFIQLSNNNMEQMCWSPKIRLYNTGTNIDEGHYSDTLNFTITPEA
;
A
#
# COMPACT_ATOMS: atom_id res chain seq x y z
N MET A 1 50.79 31.72 37.72
CA MET A 1 50.25 30.39 38.06
C MET A 1 49.02 30.16 37.19
N ASN A 2 49.20 29.38 36.12
CA ASN A 2 48.17 29.10 35.11
C ASN A 2 47.41 27.83 35.52
N VAL A 3 46.10 27.92 35.77
CA VAL A 3 45.23 26.73 35.74
C VAL A 3 43.97 27.08 34.96
N LYS A 4 43.91 26.56 33.73
CA LYS A 4 42.75 26.57 32.85
C LYS A 4 41.72 25.57 33.38
N ASN A 5 40.59 26.04 33.92
CA ASN A 5 39.42 25.18 34.16
C ASN A 5 38.53 25.21 32.90
N LYS A 6 38.85 24.33 31.94
CA LYS A 6 38.08 24.09 30.72
C LYS A 6 37.65 22.61 30.67
N TYR A 7 36.93 22.12 31.68
CA TYR A 7 36.24 20.82 31.63
C TYR A 7 35.02 20.82 32.56
N LEU A 8 34.00 21.56 32.15
CA LEU A 8 32.65 21.48 32.69
C LEU A 8 31.77 21.76 31.46
N PHE A 9 30.83 20.87 31.14
CA PHE A 9 29.99 20.80 29.91
C PHE A 9 30.31 19.70 28.87
N ILE A 10 30.88 18.56 29.27
CA ILE A 10 30.67 17.30 28.52
C ILE A 10 30.35 16.21 29.54
N GLY A 11 29.10 16.15 29.98
CA GLY A 11 28.67 15.19 30.99
C GLY A 11 27.22 15.33 31.45
N LEU A 12 26.38 16.03 30.69
CA LEU A 12 24.97 16.22 31.04
C LEU A 12 24.07 16.29 29.80
N LEU A 13 24.31 15.40 28.83
CA LEU A 13 23.51 15.28 27.60
C LEU A 13 23.34 13.81 27.17
N LEU A 14 23.16 12.91 28.15
CA LEU A 14 22.74 11.52 27.93
C LEU A 14 21.51 11.13 28.74
N SER A 15 20.83 12.10 29.36
CA SER A 15 19.70 11.86 30.28
C SER A 15 18.39 12.44 29.77
N ILE A 16 18.12 12.41 28.46
CA ILE A 16 16.78 12.70 27.93
C ILE A 16 16.54 11.83 26.69
N VAL A 17 16.26 10.54 26.90
CA VAL A 17 15.05 9.86 26.42
C VAL A 17 14.94 8.58 27.26
N ALA A 18 14.52 8.71 28.52
CA ALA A 18 13.84 7.58 29.16
C ALA A 18 12.47 7.48 28.48
N SER A 19 12.46 6.86 27.29
CA SER A 19 11.25 6.20 26.82
C SER A 19 10.84 5.33 28.00
N THR A 20 9.65 5.52 28.55
CA THR A 20 9.08 4.53 29.46
C THR A 20 9.10 3.22 28.69
N ALA A 21 10.11 2.39 28.94
CA ALA A 21 10.27 1.11 28.30
C ALA A 21 9.07 0.30 28.77
N MET A 22 8.04 0.24 27.92
CA MET A 22 7.02 -0.78 28.08
C MET A 22 7.77 -2.10 28.10
N ALA A 23 7.59 -2.90 29.16
CA ALA A 23 8.15 -4.24 29.20
C ALA A 23 7.81 -4.95 27.88
N GLU A 24 8.81 -5.58 27.26
CA GLU A 24 8.61 -6.37 26.04
C GLU A 24 7.45 -7.34 26.28
N PRO A 25 6.47 -7.41 25.36
CA PRO A 25 5.32 -8.26 25.55
C PRO A 25 5.72 -9.74 25.53
N TYR A 26 5.05 -10.51 26.36
CA TYR A 26 5.13 -11.96 26.32
C TYR A 26 4.17 -12.52 25.27
N PHE A 27 4.55 -13.62 24.62
CA PHE A 27 3.73 -14.26 23.59
C PHE A 27 3.11 -15.58 24.05
N TYR A 28 1.83 -15.76 23.72
CA TYR A 28 1.04 -16.91 24.13
C TYR A 28 0.26 -17.55 22.97
N ASN A 29 0.51 -18.83 22.72
CA ASN A 29 -0.01 -19.54 21.55
C ASN A 29 -1.52 -19.82 21.60
N ASN A 30 -2.08 -19.93 22.80
CA ASN A 30 -3.49 -20.27 22.98
C ASN A 30 -4.35 -19.06 23.36
N TYR A 31 -3.89 -17.82 23.10
CA TYR A 31 -4.69 -16.63 23.38
C TYR A 31 -5.86 -16.47 22.39
N VAL A 32 -5.59 -16.71 21.10
CA VAL A 32 -6.55 -16.57 19.99
C VAL A 32 -6.78 -17.94 19.35
N LYS A 33 -8.04 -18.25 19.04
CA LYS A 33 -8.43 -19.45 18.28
C LYS A 33 -8.23 -19.24 16.78
N ASN A 34 -8.84 -18.18 16.26
CA ASN A 34 -8.79 -17.82 14.86
C ASN A 34 -9.12 -16.33 14.66
N TYR A 35 -8.92 -15.88 13.43
CA TYR A 35 -9.31 -14.55 12.96
C TYR A 35 -10.36 -14.70 11.85
N THR A 36 -11.28 -13.75 11.79
CA THR A 36 -12.36 -13.70 10.78
C THR A 36 -12.63 -12.27 10.35
N HIS A 37 -13.45 -12.10 9.31
CA HIS A 37 -13.88 -10.80 8.81
C HIS A 37 -12.69 -9.86 8.53
N CYS A 38 -11.62 -10.37 7.92
CA CYS A 38 -10.45 -9.56 7.60
C CYS A 38 -10.71 -8.72 6.35
N SER A 39 -10.47 -7.42 6.48
CA SER A 39 -10.58 -6.44 5.40
C SER A 39 -9.43 -5.44 5.51
N ILE A 40 -8.70 -5.25 4.43
CA ILE A 40 -7.77 -4.15 4.24
C ILE A 40 -8.02 -3.51 2.88
N LYS A 41 -8.20 -2.19 2.85
CA LYS A 41 -8.61 -1.46 1.65
C LYS A 41 -7.86 -0.15 1.54
N LEU A 42 -7.38 0.16 0.35
CA LEU A 42 -6.85 1.48 0.02
C LEU A 42 -8.01 2.38 -0.42
N LEU A 43 -8.15 3.53 0.24
CA LEU A 43 -9.19 4.52 -0.05
C LEU A 43 -8.73 5.52 -1.12
N ASP A 44 -9.65 6.33 -1.63
CA ASP A 44 -9.37 7.28 -2.72
C ASP A 44 -8.41 8.41 -2.32
N ASP A 45 -8.35 8.75 -1.03
CA ASP A 45 -7.42 9.73 -0.47
C ASP A 45 -6.03 9.14 -0.15
N ASN A 46 -5.75 7.89 -0.55
CA ASN A 46 -4.55 7.11 -0.22
C ASN A 46 -4.43 6.67 1.25
N SER A 47 -5.45 6.86 2.08
CA SER A 47 -5.50 6.23 3.41
C SER A 47 -5.82 4.74 3.29
N VAL A 48 -5.42 3.96 4.30
CA VAL A 48 -5.64 2.51 4.30
C VAL A 48 -6.53 2.13 5.48
N GLU A 49 -7.72 1.62 5.18
CA GLU A 49 -8.67 1.12 6.18
C GLU A 49 -8.40 -0.36 6.48
N VAL A 50 -8.36 -0.71 7.76
CA VAL A 50 -8.12 -2.06 8.24
C VAL A 50 -9.20 -2.48 9.23
N TYR A 51 -9.71 -3.70 9.07
CA TYR A 51 -10.64 -4.35 10.00
C TYR A 51 -10.33 -5.84 10.12
N PHE A 52 -10.43 -6.37 11.33
CA PHE A 52 -10.44 -7.81 11.57
C PHE A 52 -11.15 -8.16 12.88
N ARG A 53 -11.57 -9.42 13.02
CA ARG A 53 -12.12 -9.94 14.27
C ARG A 53 -11.30 -11.12 14.77
N ALA A 54 -10.70 -10.96 15.96
CA ALA A 54 -10.03 -12.04 16.68
C ALA A 54 -11.04 -12.77 17.60
N HIS A 55 -11.11 -14.09 17.51
CA HIS A 55 -11.89 -14.91 18.44
C HIS A 55 -10.97 -15.48 19.50
N LEU A 56 -11.21 -15.09 20.75
CA LEU A 56 -10.35 -15.46 21.87
C LEU A 56 -10.57 -16.93 22.24
N ALA A 57 -9.56 -17.52 22.88
CA ALA A 57 -9.72 -18.86 23.44
C ALA A 57 -10.80 -18.87 24.53
N ASN A 58 -11.52 -19.99 24.60
CA ASN A 58 -12.44 -20.21 25.70
C ASN A 58 -11.62 -20.45 26.96
N ASN A 59 -12.20 -20.13 28.12
CA ASN A 59 -11.68 -20.54 29.41
C ASN A 59 -10.24 -20.02 29.66
N MET A 60 -9.90 -18.87 29.07
CA MET A 60 -8.60 -18.23 29.22
C MET A 60 -8.25 -18.01 30.69
N SER A 61 -9.22 -17.62 31.53
CA SER A 61 -9.04 -17.57 32.98
C SER A 61 -10.35 -17.87 33.70
N TYR A 62 -10.27 -18.50 34.88
CA TYR A 62 -11.43 -18.68 35.77
C TYR A 62 -11.67 -17.46 36.66
N LYS A 63 -10.65 -16.59 36.80
CA LYS A 63 -10.70 -15.36 37.59
C LYS A 63 -10.00 -14.21 36.88
N ARG A 64 -10.48 -12.99 37.06
CA ARG A 64 -9.84 -11.76 36.57
C ARG A 64 -9.64 -10.79 37.71
N ARG A 65 -8.57 -9.99 37.61
CA ARG A 65 -8.22 -9.01 38.64
C ARG A 65 -8.66 -7.60 38.22
N THR A 66 -9.42 -6.93 39.06
CA THR A 66 -9.86 -5.54 38.84
C THR A 66 -8.71 -4.55 39.03
N ASP A 67 -8.93 -3.30 38.62
CA ASP A 67 -7.99 -2.19 38.90
C ASP A 67 -7.81 -1.97 40.43
N THR A 68 -8.81 -2.32 41.26
CA THR A 68 -8.75 -2.26 42.73
C THR A 68 -8.03 -3.47 43.36
N GLY A 69 -7.69 -4.48 42.56
CA GLY A 69 -6.98 -5.68 43.00
C GLY A 69 -7.87 -6.84 43.44
N GLU A 70 -9.19 -6.68 43.36
CA GLU A 70 -10.19 -7.71 43.67
C GLU A 70 -10.31 -8.76 42.56
N TYR A 71 -10.76 -9.97 42.91
CA TYR A 71 -11.00 -11.04 41.96
C TYR A 71 -12.47 -11.11 41.54
N ILE A 72 -12.70 -11.10 40.23
CA ILE A 72 -13.99 -11.44 39.62
C ILE A 72 -13.87 -12.86 39.07
N TYR A 73 -14.74 -13.75 39.54
CA TYR A 73 -14.81 -15.12 39.04
C TYR A 73 -15.77 -15.17 37.84
N GLU A 74 -15.32 -15.73 36.72
CA GLU A 74 -16.17 -15.85 35.53
C GLU A 74 -17.15 -17.01 35.72
N SER A 75 -18.45 -16.74 35.60
CA SER A 75 -19.50 -17.76 35.74
C SER A 75 -19.56 -18.60 34.46
N GLY A 76 -19.00 -19.80 34.49
CA GLY A 76 -19.10 -20.74 33.37
C GLY A 76 -18.02 -21.81 33.38
N GLU A 77 -18.45 -23.05 33.61
CA GLU A 77 -17.73 -24.32 33.45
C GLU A 77 -16.57 -24.65 34.42
N THR A 78 -16.73 -25.80 35.07
CA THR A 78 -15.91 -26.36 36.15
C THR A 78 -14.64 -27.06 35.69
N ASN A 79 -14.17 -26.82 34.46
CA ASN A 79 -13.03 -27.56 33.90
C ASN A 79 -11.69 -27.00 34.39
N HIS A 80 -11.44 -27.22 35.69
CA HIS A 80 -10.25 -26.82 36.43
C HIS A 80 -8.95 -27.15 35.67
N SER A 81 -8.92 -28.28 34.95
CA SER A 81 -7.74 -28.75 34.22
C SER A 81 -7.24 -27.80 33.13
N ILE A 82 -8.14 -27.15 32.39
CA ILE A 82 -7.79 -26.23 31.29
C ILE A 82 -7.23 -24.93 31.85
N HIS A 83 -7.87 -24.38 32.88
CA HIS A 83 -7.38 -23.18 33.56
C HIS A 83 -6.01 -23.39 34.19
N THR A 84 -5.78 -24.54 34.84
CA THR A 84 -4.47 -24.89 35.39
C THR A 84 -3.40 -24.95 34.31
N LYS A 85 -3.73 -25.41 33.09
CA LYS A 85 -2.78 -25.43 31.95
C LYS A 85 -2.40 -24.02 31.50
N HIS A 86 -3.36 -23.11 31.35
CA HIS A 86 -3.08 -21.71 31.01
C HIS A 86 -2.19 -21.04 32.07
N LEU A 87 -2.53 -21.21 33.35
CA LEU A 87 -1.80 -20.60 34.46
C LEU A 87 -0.37 -21.10 34.60
N ARG A 88 -0.13 -22.42 34.44
CA ARG A 88 1.23 -22.97 34.45
C ARG A 88 2.09 -22.39 33.34
N GLU A 89 1.52 -22.24 32.15
CA GLU A 89 2.23 -21.68 31.00
C GLU A 89 2.48 -20.19 31.17
N TRP A 90 1.52 -19.43 31.72
CA TRP A 90 1.72 -18.03 32.07
C TRP A 90 2.79 -17.85 33.14
N ALA A 91 2.75 -18.65 34.21
CA ALA A 91 3.78 -18.70 35.26
C ALA A 91 5.17 -18.93 34.67
N ARG A 92 5.29 -19.87 33.73
CA ARG A 92 6.54 -20.14 33.01
C ARG A 92 7.00 -18.93 32.18
N ILE A 93 6.08 -18.32 31.44
CA ILE A 93 6.37 -17.23 30.52
C ILE A 93 6.81 -15.95 31.25
N ILE A 94 6.12 -15.57 32.34
CA ILE A 94 6.44 -14.37 33.12
C ILE A 94 7.42 -14.64 34.27
N ASN A 95 7.98 -15.85 34.34
CA ASN A 95 8.90 -16.30 35.40
C ASN A 95 8.33 -16.11 36.83
N GLN A 96 7.06 -16.44 37.02
CA GLN A 96 6.36 -16.34 38.31
C GLN A 96 5.87 -17.72 38.77
N PRO A 97 6.55 -18.41 39.71
CA PRO A 97 6.20 -19.78 40.10
C PRO A 97 4.86 -19.89 40.83
N ASN A 98 4.43 -18.84 41.54
CA ASN A 98 3.15 -18.85 42.25
C ASN A 98 1.99 -18.54 41.30
N THR A 99 1.30 -19.58 40.84
CA THR A 99 0.13 -19.43 39.94
C THR A 99 -1.10 -18.79 40.61
N GLU A 100 -1.19 -18.77 41.94
CA GLU A 100 -2.38 -18.27 42.65
C GLU A 100 -2.54 -16.75 42.54
N ILE A 101 -1.44 -16.04 42.40
CA ILE A 101 -1.39 -14.57 42.28
C ILE A 101 -1.51 -14.09 40.84
N ILE A 102 -1.45 -15.01 39.86
CA ILE A 102 -1.54 -14.69 38.43
C ILE A 102 -3.00 -14.63 38.01
N ALA A 103 -3.39 -13.52 37.37
CA ALA A 103 -4.70 -13.39 36.77
C ALA A 103 -4.67 -12.44 35.57
N LEU A 104 -5.59 -12.64 34.62
CA LEU A 104 -5.85 -11.63 33.59
C LEU A 104 -6.49 -10.39 34.22
N LYS A 105 -6.04 -9.22 33.80
CA LYS A 105 -6.63 -7.94 34.17
C LYS A 105 -8.05 -7.86 33.62
N HIS A 106 -9.00 -7.48 34.47
CA HIS A 106 -10.38 -7.28 34.08
C HIS A 106 -10.48 -6.15 33.05
N LYS A 107 -11.16 -6.43 31.93
CA LYS A 107 -11.31 -5.55 30.76
C LYS A 107 -10.02 -5.13 30.06
N GLY A 108 -8.85 -5.62 30.48
CA GLY A 108 -7.57 -5.24 29.89
C GLY A 108 -7.31 -5.94 28.57
N ALA A 109 -7.37 -5.20 27.47
CA ALA A 109 -7.08 -5.69 26.13
C ALA A 109 -5.89 -4.96 25.50
N LEU A 110 -5.17 -5.66 24.63
CA LEU A 110 -4.02 -5.14 23.90
C LEU A 110 -4.19 -5.37 22.39
N VAL A 111 -3.71 -4.41 21.60
CA VAL A 111 -3.52 -4.56 20.16
C VAL A 111 -2.08 -4.18 19.82
N SER A 112 -1.43 -4.98 18.99
CA SER A 112 -0.12 -4.66 18.43
C SER A 112 -0.17 -4.71 16.92
N LEU A 113 0.33 -3.67 16.27
CA LEU A 113 0.37 -3.51 14.82
C LEU A 113 1.82 -3.60 14.32
N TYR A 114 1.99 -4.22 13.16
CA TYR A 114 3.28 -4.48 12.53
C TYR A 114 3.21 -4.04 11.07
N PHE A 115 4.13 -3.18 10.67
CA PHE A 115 4.21 -2.62 9.33
C PHE A 115 5.54 -3.04 8.69
N TYR A 116 5.56 -3.16 7.37
CA TYR A 116 6.74 -3.61 6.64
C TYR A 116 6.98 -2.78 5.38
N LEU A 117 8.26 -2.54 5.11
CA LEU A 117 8.74 -1.89 3.90
C LEU A 117 8.62 -2.82 2.67
N PRO A 118 8.74 -2.29 1.44
CA PRO A 118 8.66 -3.10 0.22
C PRO A 118 9.67 -4.26 0.17
N ASP A 119 10.85 -4.10 0.77
CA ASP A 119 11.91 -5.09 0.86
C ASP A 119 11.65 -6.19 1.91
N GLY A 120 10.55 -6.08 2.66
CA GLY A 120 10.16 -7.02 3.70
C GLY A 120 10.73 -6.73 5.08
N THR A 121 11.52 -5.67 5.26
CA THR A 121 12.02 -5.27 6.58
C THR A 121 10.93 -4.57 7.41
N PRO A 122 10.94 -4.69 8.75
CA PRO A 122 9.98 -3.99 9.60
C PRO A 122 10.05 -2.46 9.44
N ASP A 123 8.91 -1.83 9.22
CA ASP A 123 8.79 -0.38 9.22
C ASP A 123 8.51 0.14 10.63
N LEU A 124 9.55 0.71 11.25
CA LEU A 124 9.50 1.27 12.61
C LEU A 124 9.17 2.78 12.62
N THR A 125 8.99 3.37 11.45
CA THR A 125 8.73 4.82 11.31
C THR A 125 7.28 5.15 11.63
N ILE A 126 6.35 4.23 11.36
CA ILE A 126 4.91 4.40 11.64
C ILE A 126 4.67 4.55 13.14
N LYS A 127 4.07 5.66 13.52
CA LYS A 127 3.69 6.00 14.89
C LYS A 127 2.18 6.02 15.07
N PRO A 128 1.67 5.96 16.31
CA PRO A 128 0.22 6.01 16.55
C PRO A 128 -0.45 7.29 16.02
N GLN A 129 0.29 8.40 15.94
CA GLN A 129 -0.19 9.66 15.34
C GLN A 129 -0.39 9.59 13.83
N ASP A 130 0.08 8.52 13.16
CA ASP A 130 -0.11 8.27 11.73
C ASP A 130 -1.36 7.42 11.47
N ILE A 131 -2.01 6.96 12.54
CA ILE A 131 -3.20 6.12 12.52
C ILE A 131 -4.36 6.90 13.15
N SER A 132 -5.53 6.85 12.51
CA SER A 132 -6.77 7.44 12.99
C SER A 132 -7.82 6.36 13.25
N ASN A 133 -8.85 6.71 14.02
CA ASN A 133 -10.01 5.85 14.27
C ASN A 133 -9.67 4.44 14.77
N ILE A 134 -8.59 4.30 15.53
CA ILE A 134 -8.24 3.01 16.14
C ILE A 134 -9.33 2.66 17.16
N SER A 135 -9.96 1.51 16.97
CA SER A 135 -10.99 1.02 17.89
C SER A 135 -10.84 -0.47 18.16
N LEU A 136 -11.25 -0.88 19.36
CA LEU A 136 -11.47 -2.28 19.72
C LEU A 136 -12.90 -2.41 20.25
N ASN A 137 -13.75 -3.16 19.55
CA ASN A 137 -15.17 -3.29 19.85
C ASN A 137 -15.87 -1.92 19.99
N GLY A 138 -15.46 -0.94 19.17
CA GLY A 138 -16.00 0.42 19.19
C GLY A 138 -15.45 1.32 20.30
N THR A 139 -14.52 0.86 21.14
CA THR A 139 -13.87 1.69 22.16
C THR A 139 -12.52 2.21 21.69
N SER A 140 -12.21 3.46 22.03
CA SER A 140 -10.92 4.09 21.76
C SER A 140 -9.82 3.61 22.72
N PRO A 141 -8.53 3.75 22.36
CA PRO A 141 -7.42 3.44 23.25
C PRO A 141 -7.48 4.24 24.55
N LEU A 142 -7.04 3.65 25.66
CA LEU A 142 -7.00 4.33 26.96
C LEU A 142 -6.03 5.51 26.97
N ASN A 143 -4.85 5.30 26.39
CA ASN A 143 -3.83 6.30 26.13
C ASN A 143 -3.10 5.87 24.85
N LEU A 144 -2.92 6.80 23.91
CA LEU A 144 -2.06 6.56 22.76
C LEU A 144 -0.61 6.60 23.24
N SER A 145 0.03 5.44 23.30
CA SER A 145 1.48 5.36 23.57
C SER A 145 2.26 5.92 22.36
N ASN A 146 3.58 6.09 22.47
CA ASN A 146 4.43 6.39 21.31
C ASN A 146 4.66 5.18 20.39
N SER A 147 4.14 4.01 20.77
CA SER A 147 4.29 2.73 20.08
C SER A 147 2.96 2.23 19.52
N VAL A 148 3.01 1.69 18.30
CA VAL A 148 1.90 0.95 17.67
C VAL A 148 1.80 -0.50 18.19
N ARG A 149 2.71 -0.90 19.09
CA ARG A 149 2.72 -2.21 19.77
C ARG A 149 2.22 -2.04 21.20
N GLY A 150 1.30 -2.91 21.63
CA GLY A 150 0.76 -2.93 22.99
C GLY A 150 -0.21 -1.79 23.31
N ILE A 151 -0.98 -1.33 22.31
CA ILE A 151 -2.02 -0.31 22.48
C ILE A 151 -3.09 -0.86 23.44
N LYS A 152 -3.32 -0.15 24.55
CA LYS A 152 -4.20 -0.60 25.64
C LYS A 152 -5.65 -0.14 25.44
N PHE A 153 -6.59 -1.05 25.64
CA PHE A 153 -8.03 -0.81 25.59
C PHE A 153 -8.73 -1.32 26.86
N LYS A 154 -9.87 -0.72 27.20
CA LYS A 154 -10.87 -1.33 28.10
C LYS A 154 -12.01 -1.91 27.26
N THR A 155 -12.31 -3.19 27.46
CA THR A 155 -13.43 -3.86 26.80
C THR A 155 -14.13 -4.86 27.72
N ASN A 156 -15.46 -4.87 27.71
CA ASN A 156 -16.25 -5.88 28.42
C ASN A 156 -16.38 -7.19 27.64
N ASN A 157 -16.04 -7.18 26.34
CA ASN A 157 -16.17 -8.34 25.49
C ASN A 157 -14.95 -9.23 25.67
N ILE A 158 -15.19 -10.43 26.18
CA ILE A 158 -14.17 -11.40 26.53
C ILE A 158 -14.08 -12.57 25.55
N VAL A 159 -14.91 -12.53 24.51
CA VAL A 159 -15.08 -13.62 23.53
C VAL A 159 -14.42 -13.25 22.21
N ASN A 160 -14.56 -12.00 21.79
CA ASN A 160 -14.00 -11.53 20.53
C ASN A 160 -13.55 -10.07 20.61
N TYR A 161 -12.52 -9.74 19.83
CA TYR A 161 -12.04 -8.39 19.60
C TYR A 161 -12.23 -8.03 18.13
N ALA A 162 -13.16 -7.13 17.85
CA ALA A 162 -13.30 -6.47 16.55
C ALA A 162 -12.39 -5.24 16.54
N VAL A 163 -11.31 -5.30 15.78
CA VAL A 163 -10.32 -4.23 15.69
C VAL A 163 -10.50 -3.50 14.36
N SER A 164 -10.52 -2.17 14.42
CA SER A 164 -10.55 -1.30 13.23
C SER A 164 -9.56 -0.16 13.37
N PHE A 165 -8.97 0.30 12.28
CA PHE A 165 -8.17 1.52 12.24
C PHE A 165 -7.95 2.00 10.80
N THR A 166 -7.56 3.26 10.65
CA THR A 166 -7.20 3.84 9.35
C THR A 166 -5.79 4.39 9.42
N ILE A 167 -4.90 3.94 8.53
CA ILE A 167 -3.59 4.55 8.35
C ILE A 167 -3.76 5.79 7.48
N ARG A 168 -3.21 6.94 7.90
CA ARG A 168 -3.31 8.20 7.16
C ARG A 168 -2.71 8.10 5.76
N PRO A 169 -3.15 8.96 4.82
CA PRO A 169 -2.62 9.02 3.46
C PRO A 169 -1.10 9.08 3.39
N ASN A 170 -0.53 8.32 2.44
CA ASN A 170 0.89 8.38 2.06
C ASN A 170 1.89 8.02 3.18
N MET A 171 1.43 7.45 4.29
CA MET A 171 2.31 7.01 5.37
C MET A 171 3.00 5.68 5.07
N LEU A 172 2.36 4.81 4.27
CA LEU A 172 2.91 3.51 3.91
C LEU A 172 3.62 3.57 2.55
N LYS A 173 4.79 2.94 2.47
CA LYS A 173 5.48 2.65 1.20
C LYS A 173 5.02 1.33 0.57
N SER A 174 4.51 0.42 1.40
CA SER A 174 3.89 -0.84 0.99
C SER A 174 2.77 -1.18 1.96
N ILE A 175 1.67 -1.74 1.44
CA ILE A 175 0.56 -2.18 2.29
C ILE A 175 0.82 -3.62 2.71
N ARG A 176 1.69 -3.77 3.71
CA ARG A 176 2.05 -5.04 4.36
C ARG A 176 1.83 -4.88 5.85
N ILE A 177 0.69 -5.38 6.34
CA ILE A 177 0.26 -5.14 7.72
C ILE A 177 0.00 -6.49 8.41
N GLY A 178 0.67 -6.68 9.54
CA GLY A 178 0.37 -7.72 10.51
C GLY A 178 -0.22 -7.12 11.78
N ALA A 179 -1.05 -7.88 12.48
CA ALA A 179 -1.57 -7.48 13.77
C ALA A 179 -1.67 -8.68 14.71
N THR A 180 -1.61 -8.44 16.02
CA THR A 180 -1.98 -9.43 17.03
C THR A 180 -2.73 -8.74 18.16
N VAL A 181 -3.48 -9.53 18.90
CA VAL A 181 -4.22 -9.06 20.07
C VAL A 181 -3.79 -9.79 21.33
N GLY A 182 -4.13 -9.22 22.48
CA GLY A 182 -3.74 -9.76 23.76
C GLY A 182 -4.51 -9.16 24.92
N GLY A 183 -3.98 -9.41 26.11
CA GLY A 183 -4.47 -8.84 27.36
C GLY A 183 -3.31 -8.55 28.30
N ILE A 184 -3.63 -8.20 29.53
CA ILE A 184 -2.63 -7.87 30.54
C ILE A 184 -2.73 -8.93 31.63
N LEU A 185 -1.63 -9.61 31.93
CA LEU A 185 -1.52 -10.43 33.14
C LEU A 185 -1.15 -9.54 34.31
N THR A 186 -1.62 -9.92 35.50
CA THR A 186 -1.28 -9.28 36.76
C THR A 186 -0.70 -10.32 37.70
N ALA A 187 0.44 -10.02 38.33
CA ALA A 187 0.99 -10.79 39.44
C ALA A 187 1.68 -9.82 40.40
N ASN A 188 1.46 -9.94 41.72
CA ASN A 188 2.06 -9.05 42.72
C ASN A 188 1.92 -7.53 42.45
N LYS A 189 0.79 -7.11 41.85
CA LYS A 189 0.51 -5.72 41.41
C LYS A 189 1.34 -5.24 40.21
N GLU A 190 2.17 -6.10 39.63
CA GLU A 190 2.86 -5.84 38.36
C GLU A 190 1.97 -6.24 37.18
N GLU A 191 2.10 -5.52 36.07
CA GLU A 191 1.40 -5.78 34.81
C GLU A 191 2.37 -6.37 33.78
N TYR A 192 2.00 -7.51 33.20
CA TYR A 192 2.76 -8.16 32.12
C TYR A 192 1.91 -8.18 30.85
N PRO A 193 2.31 -7.45 29.79
CA PRO A 193 1.61 -7.52 28.51
C PRO A 193 1.70 -8.94 27.93
N LEU A 194 0.56 -9.53 27.58
CA LEU A 194 0.46 -10.88 27.02
C LEU A 194 -0.23 -10.81 25.66
N LEU A 195 0.52 -10.99 24.58
CA LEU A 195 0.04 -11.00 23.20
C LEU A 195 -0.12 -12.43 22.68
N SER A 196 -0.98 -12.63 21.69
CA SER A 196 -1.01 -13.91 20.99
C SER A 196 0.21 -14.07 20.09
N SER A 197 0.83 -15.26 20.11
CA SER A 197 1.81 -15.63 19.08
C SER A 197 1.15 -15.95 17.72
N LYS A 198 -0.18 -16.09 17.68
CA LYS A 198 -0.96 -16.19 16.45
C LYS A 198 -1.51 -14.81 16.12
N GLY A 199 -0.87 -14.12 15.19
CA GLY A 199 -1.36 -12.88 14.61
C GLY A 199 -2.17 -13.13 13.34
N VAL A 200 -2.60 -12.01 12.76
CA VAL A 200 -3.34 -11.95 11.50
C VAL A 200 -2.63 -11.01 10.52
N SER A 201 -2.65 -11.41 9.26
CA SER A 201 -2.40 -10.54 8.11
C SER A 201 -3.49 -10.76 7.07
N PHE A 202 -3.29 -10.23 5.87
CA PHE A 202 -4.29 -10.20 4.82
C PHE A 202 -3.72 -10.81 3.55
N ASN A 203 -4.55 -11.51 2.79
CA ASN A 203 -4.18 -11.96 1.45
C ASN A 203 -3.96 -10.78 0.49
N SER A 204 -3.44 -11.04 -0.70
CA SER A 204 -3.20 -10.01 -1.72
C SER A 204 -4.43 -9.23 -2.17
N LEU A 205 -5.66 -9.75 -1.96
CA LEU A 205 -6.91 -9.04 -2.26
C LEU A 205 -7.47 -8.27 -1.06
N GLY A 206 -6.86 -8.44 0.11
CA GLY A 206 -7.24 -7.76 1.34
C GLY A 206 -8.57 -8.19 1.95
N ASN A 207 -9.13 -9.35 1.57
CA ASN A 207 -10.47 -9.78 1.99
C ASN A 207 -10.49 -11.12 2.73
N ARG A 208 -9.33 -11.72 3.00
CA ARG A 208 -9.19 -12.96 3.78
C ARG A 208 -8.10 -12.80 4.82
N CYS A 209 -8.28 -13.53 5.93
CA CYS A 209 -7.30 -13.59 7.00
C CYS A 209 -6.20 -14.58 6.64
N GLU A 210 -4.95 -14.15 6.79
CA GLU A 210 -3.77 -15.00 6.68
C GLU A 210 -3.07 -15.08 8.03
N LEU A 211 -2.38 -16.18 8.29
CA LEU A 211 -1.61 -16.35 9.51
C LEU A 211 -0.42 -15.38 9.52
N PHE A 212 -0.14 -14.80 10.67
CA PHE A 212 1.01 -13.93 10.87
C PHE A 212 1.68 -14.27 12.19
N ASP A 213 2.99 -14.48 12.19
CA ASP A 213 3.75 -14.65 13.43
C ASP A 213 4.47 -13.33 13.78
N PRO A 214 4.02 -12.62 14.84
CA PRO A 214 4.61 -11.35 15.24
C PRO A 214 6.08 -11.46 15.72
N GLN A 215 6.59 -12.67 15.96
CA GLN A 215 7.93 -12.91 16.50
C GLN A 215 8.98 -13.19 15.41
N LEU A 216 8.56 -13.66 14.22
CA LEU A 216 9.50 -14.04 13.17
C LEU A 216 10.06 -12.85 12.39
N GLY A 217 9.43 -11.68 12.47
CA GLY A 217 9.84 -10.50 11.70
C GLY A 217 9.71 -10.68 10.18
N ILE A 218 8.98 -11.69 9.71
CA ILE A 218 8.73 -11.97 8.30
C ILE A 218 7.55 -11.12 7.83
N ALA A 219 7.74 -10.36 6.75
CA ALA A 219 6.68 -9.54 6.19
C ALA A 219 5.56 -10.42 5.60
N PRO A 220 4.28 -10.08 5.86
CA PRO A 220 3.16 -10.73 5.21
C PRO A 220 3.10 -10.36 3.71
N GLN A 221 2.24 -11.06 2.98
CA GLN A 221 1.95 -10.74 1.59
C GLN A 221 1.46 -9.28 1.46
N ALA A 222 1.92 -8.57 0.43
CA ALA A 222 1.45 -7.21 0.16
C ALA A 222 0.04 -7.23 -0.42
N LEU A 223 -0.77 -6.23 -0.04
CA LEU A 223 -2.01 -5.93 -0.75
C LEU A 223 -1.68 -5.53 -2.19
N ARG A 224 -2.31 -6.23 -3.14
CA ARG A 224 -2.32 -5.84 -4.55
C ARG A 224 -3.35 -4.74 -4.73
N VAL A 225 -2.92 -3.64 -5.34
CA VAL A 225 -3.79 -2.53 -5.69
C VAL A 225 -3.72 -2.38 -7.20
N ASP A 226 -4.87 -2.45 -7.86
CA ASP A 226 -4.92 -2.17 -9.28
C ASP A 226 -4.71 -0.65 -9.50
N PRO A 227 -3.80 -0.26 -10.41
CA PRO A 227 -3.48 1.14 -10.65
C PRO A 227 -4.71 1.88 -11.20
N LYS A 228 -4.97 3.07 -10.65
CA LYS A 228 -5.93 4.01 -11.24
C LYS A 228 -5.18 4.96 -12.18
N PHE A 229 -5.23 4.65 -13.47
CA PHE A 229 -4.56 5.46 -14.50
C PHE A 229 -5.33 6.75 -14.80
N ARG A 230 -4.60 7.85 -15.03
CA ARG A 230 -5.11 9.11 -15.57
C ARG A 230 -4.18 9.62 -16.67
N LEU A 231 -4.75 10.19 -17.72
CA LEU A 231 -4.01 10.80 -18.83
C LEU A 231 -4.07 12.32 -18.72
N THR A 232 -3.00 13.02 -19.11
CA THR A 232 -2.95 14.50 -19.08
C THR A 232 -3.14 15.18 -20.41
N SER A 233 -2.95 14.49 -21.54
CA SER A 233 -3.04 15.09 -22.87
C SER A 233 -4.17 14.46 -23.65
N GLU A 234 -5.15 15.29 -24.00
CA GLU A 234 -6.35 14.89 -24.74
C GLU A 234 -6.25 15.24 -26.23
N THR A 235 -5.40 16.21 -26.62
CA THR A 235 -5.33 16.74 -27.99
C THR A 235 -3.89 16.99 -28.44
N TRP A 236 -3.52 16.43 -29.60
CA TRP A 236 -2.25 16.71 -30.29
C TRP A 236 -2.50 17.54 -31.54
N GLN A 237 -2.21 18.83 -31.47
CA GLN A 237 -2.36 19.73 -32.61
C GLN A 237 -1.06 19.83 -33.40
N LEU A 238 -1.12 19.48 -34.69
CA LEU A 238 -0.01 19.62 -35.64
C LEU A 238 0.04 21.04 -36.20
N LYS A 239 1.24 21.52 -36.53
CA LYS A 239 1.39 22.72 -37.36
C LYS A 239 0.92 22.42 -38.79
N SER A 240 0.60 23.47 -39.54
CA SER A 240 0.36 23.36 -40.97
C SER A 240 1.55 22.73 -41.68
N VAL A 241 1.27 21.83 -42.62
CA VAL A 241 2.26 21.21 -43.49
C VAL A 241 1.99 21.73 -44.89
N ASP A 242 3.04 22.16 -45.58
CA ASP A 242 2.96 22.62 -46.97
C ASP A 242 2.59 21.44 -47.89
N LEU A 243 1.54 21.62 -48.70
CA LEU A 243 0.99 20.56 -49.54
C LEU A 243 1.95 20.15 -50.64
N ASP A 244 2.60 21.11 -51.30
CA ASP A 244 3.54 20.83 -52.39
C ASP A 244 4.75 20.02 -51.90
N HIS A 245 5.34 20.45 -50.78
CA HIS A 245 6.42 19.72 -50.12
C HIS A 245 5.99 18.32 -49.65
N LEU A 246 4.75 18.17 -49.17
CA LEU A 246 4.20 16.88 -48.77
C LEU A 246 4.09 15.94 -49.98
N LEU A 247 3.50 16.42 -51.08
CA LEU A 247 3.33 15.67 -52.32
C LEU A 247 4.68 15.28 -52.94
N GLU A 248 5.63 16.21 -53.01
CA GLU A 248 7.00 15.97 -53.53
C GLU A 248 7.73 14.93 -52.67
N SER A 249 7.73 15.09 -51.35
CA SER A 249 8.36 14.15 -50.42
C SER A 249 7.76 12.74 -50.56
N MET A 250 6.43 12.65 -50.67
CA MET A 250 5.72 11.38 -50.81
C MET A 250 5.94 10.71 -52.18
N ALA A 251 6.06 11.48 -53.26
CA ALA A 251 6.43 10.99 -54.59
C ALA A 251 7.84 10.36 -54.59
N ASN A 252 8.74 10.94 -53.79
CA ASN A 252 10.10 10.42 -53.57
C ASN A 252 10.17 9.29 -52.52
N GLY A 253 9.03 8.80 -52.03
CA GLY A 253 8.96 7.74 -51.01
C GLY A 253 9.46 8.15 -49.62
N GLN A 254 9.63 9.45 -49.38
CA GLN A 254 10.11 9.99 -48.11
C GLN A 254 8.95 10.30 -47.16
N SER A 255 9.25 10.30 -45.86
CA SER A 255 8.29 10.69 -44.82
C SER A 255 8.49 12.15 -44.42
N VAL A 256 7.41 12.88 -44.20
CA VAL A 256 7.48 14.28 -43.75
C VAL A 256 7.25 14.35 -42.24
N HIS A 257 8.11 15.09 -41.53
CA HIS A 257 7.86 15.34 -40.11
C HIS A 257 6.73 16.36 -39.94
N ALA A 258 5.70 16.01 -39.17
CA ALA A 258 4.64 16.93 -38.77
C ALA A 258 4.90 17.44 -37.35
N PRO A 259 5.43 18.67 -37.18
CA PRO A 259 5.72 19.20 -35.85
C PRO A 259 4.43 19.54 -35.11
N LEU A 260 4.47 19.38 -33.78
CA LEU A 260 3.38 19.80 -32.90
C LEU A 260 3.41 21.31 -32.67
N VAL A 261 2.24 21.92 -32.50
CA VAL A 261 2.10 23.32 -32.08
C VAL A 261 2.72 23.53 -30.70
N SER A 262 2.40 22.66 -29.75
CA SER A 262 2.96 22.67 -28.39
C SER A 262 3.52 21.30 -28.00
N PRO A 263 4.84 21.04 -28.20
CA PRO A 263 5.45 19.76 -27.88
C PRO A 263 5.35 19.36 -26.40
N ILE A 264 5.39 20.32 -25.47
CA ILE A 264 5.32 20.04 -24.03
C ILE A 264 3.90 19.67 -23.61
N ALA A 265 2.88 20.42 -24.08
CA ALA A 265 1.48 20.13 -23.75
C ALA A 265 0.94 18.86 -24.47
N SER A 266 1.59 18.45 -25.56
CA SER A 266 1.23 17.25 -26.32
C SER A 266 1.89 15.96 -25.78
N ARG A 267 2.54 16.01 -24.61
CA ARG A 267 3.14 14.82 -24.00
C ARG A 267 2.06 13.84 -23.57
N PHE A 268 2.19 12.59 -23.99
CA PHE A 268 1.40 11.50 -23.45
C PHE A 268 1.95 11.13 -22.08
N CYS A 269 1.25 11.48 -21.02
CA CYS A 269 1.66 11.09 -19.68
C CYS A 269 0.62 10.25 -18.98
N LEU A 270 1.09 9.14 -18.44
CA LEU A 270 0.33 8.20 -17.64
C LEU A 270 0.59 8.47 -16.16
N HIS A 271 -0.42 9.00 -15.48
CA HIS A 271 -0.41 9.13 -14.03
C HIS A 271 -1.00 7.88 -13.40
N TYR A 272 -0.37 7.39 -12.34
CA TYR A 272 -0.87 6.25 -11.59
C TYR A 272 -0.57 6.39 -10.09
N ARG A 273 -1.09 5.46 -9.30
CA ARG A 273 -0.97 5.47 -7.84
C ARG A 273 0.02 4.40 -7.40
N ALA A 274 1.04 4.82 -6.65
CA ALA A 274 2.22 3.97 -6.41
C ALA A 274 2.06 2.90 -5.35
N LEU A 275 1.11 3.14 -4.46
CA LEU A 275 0.93 2.30 -3.32
C LEU A 275 0.26 0.99 -3.75
N GLY A 276 1.04 -0.10 -3.74
CA GLY A 276 0.53 -1.46 -3.98
C GLY A 276 0.61 -1.96 -5.44
N VAL A 277 1.27 -1.22 -6.35
CA VAL A 277 1.38 -1.59 -7.78
C VAL A 277 2.69 -2.31 -8.16
N SER A 278 3.57 -2.60 -7.19
CA SER A 278 4.90 -3.16 -7.44
C SER A 278 4.86 -4.57 -8.02
N GLY A 279 5.78 -4.87 -8.94
CA GLY A 279 6.03 -6.23 -9.45
C GLY A 279 5.16 -6.63 -10.64
N TYR A 280 4.31 -5.72 -11.15
CA TYR A 280 3.48 -5.97 -12.31
C TYR A 280 3.96 -5.16 -13.52
N ARG A 281 3.88 -5.79 -14.68
CA ARG A 281 4.09 -5.18 -15.99
C ARG A 281 2.74 -4.92 -16.63
N TYR A 282 2.67 -3.85 -17.41
CA TYR A 282 1.46 -3.45 -18.11
C TYR A 282 1.79 -3.23 -19.56
N MET A 283 0.93 -3.72 -20.44
CA MET A 283 1.01 -3.48 -21.86
C MET A 283 0.20 -2.23 -22.22
N ILE A 284 0.85 -1.30 -22.92
CA ILE A 284 0.21 -0.18 -23.61
C ILE A 284 0.07 -0.55 -25.08
N LYS A 285 -1.14 -0.42 -25.60
CA LYS A 285 -1.43 -0.48 -27.04
C LYS A 285 -2.28 0.72 -27.45
N ALA A 286 -2.18 1.12 -28.71
CA ALA A 286 -3.05 2.14 -29.27
C ALA A 286 -3.81 1.59 -30.48
N SER A 287 -5.09 1.94 -30.58
CA SER A 287 -5.88 1.84 -31.80
C SER A 287 -6.29 3.23 -32.26
N ASN A 288 -6.88 3.34 -33.44
CA ASN A 288 -7.39 4.62 -33.95
C ASN A 288 -8.83 4.50 -34.46
N LEU A 289 -9.52 5.62 -34.55
CA LEU A 289 -10.91 5.68 -35.02
C LEU A 289 -11.00 5.47 -36.54
N ASN A 290 -10.04 6.02 -37.30
CA ASN A 290 -10.10 5.99 -38.76
C ASN A 290 -9.67 4.66 -39.40
N GLY A 291 -9.16 3.71 -38.59
CA GLY A 291 -8.62 2.44 -39.05
C GLY A 291 -7.17 2.51 -39.55
N LEU A 292 -6.59 1.35 -39.83
CA LEU A 292 -5.23 1.24 -40.37
C LEU A 292 -5.24 1.26 -41.91
N ALA A 293 -4.24 1.91 -42.50
CA ALA A 293 -4.00 1.86 -43.92
C ALA A 293 -3.47 0.48 -44.37
N GLY A 294 -3.61 0.18 -45.67
CA GLY A 294 -3.20 -1.09 -46.30
C GLY A 294 -1.86 -1.64 -45.77
N ASN A 295 -1.84 -2.94 -45.48
CA ASN A 295 -0.78 -3.68 -44.78
C ASN A 295 -0.66 -3.43 -43.25
N ASN A 296 -1.64 -2.78 -42.62
CA ASN A 296 -1.69 -2.54 -41.17
C ASN A 296 -0.46 -1.78 -40.60
N GLN A 297 0.20 -0.98 -41.44
CA GLN A 297 1.47 -0.35 -41.07
C GLN A 297 1.34 1.10 -40.61
N TYR A 298 0.23 1.76 -40.90
CA TYR A 298 0.04 3.19 -40.69
C TYR A 298 -1.36 3.47 -40.12
N PHE A 299 -1.45 4.46 -39.24
CA PHE A 299 -2.71 5.12 -38.93
C PHE A 299 -3.10 6.08 -40.06
N GLN A 300 -4.32 6.62 -40.03
CA GLN A 300 -4.85 7.49 -41.09
C GLN A 300 -5.49 8.75 -40.52
N LEU A 301 -4.95 9.91 -40.87
CA LEU A 301 -5.66 11.18 -40.70
C LEU A 301 -6.67 11.30 -41.86
N LYS A 302 -7.94 11.54 -41.56
CA LYS A 302 -8.98 11.73 -42.58
C LYS A 302 -9.42 13.17 -42.64
N GLU A 303 -9.67 13.63 -43.85
CA GLU A 303 -10.28 14.93 -44.10
C GLU A 303 -11.70 14.96 -43.53
N LYS A 304 -12.09 16.07 -42.90
CA LYS A 304 -13.43 16.17 -42.28
C LYS A 304 -14.58 16.11 -43.31
N ALA A 305 -14.39 16.68 -44.50
CA ALA A 305 -15.44 16.87 -45.49
C ALA A 305 -15.21 16.10 -46.80
N GLY A 306 -14.09 15.38 -46.92
CA GLY A 306 -13.68 14.73 -48.16
C GLY A 306 -13.38 13.23 -48.01
N HIS A 307 -12.84 12.65 -49.09
CA HIS A 307 -12.45 11.24 -49.15
C HIS A 307 -10.94 11.04 -49.06
N HIS A 308 -10.18 12.11 -48.81
CA HIS A 308 -8.73 12.08 -48.74
C HIS A 308 -8.24 11.62 -47.37
N ALA A 309 -7.12 10.90 -47.37
CA ALA A 309 -6.46 10.44 -46.16
C ALA A 309 -4.95 10.66 -46.24
N ILE A 310 -4.33 10.85 -45.08
CA ILE A 310 -2.88 10.97 -44.90
C ILE A 310 -2.42 9.89 -43.93
N ASN A 311 -1.50 9.03 -44.35
CA ASN A 311 -0.97 7.94 -43.55
C ASN A 311 0.04 8.52 -42.56
N TYR A 312 0.06 8.02 -41.33
CA TYR A 312 1.02 8.49 -40.35
C TYR A 312 1.49 7.40 -39.39
N LYS A 313 2.66 7.63 -38.80
CA LYS A 313 3.19 6.88 -37.65
C LYS A 313 3.50 7.82 -36.52
N VAL A 314 3.45 7.29 -35.30
CA VAL A 314 3.83 8.01 -34.09
C VAL A 314 4.96 7.26 -33.41
N ARG A 315 6.10 7.93 -33.28
CA ARG A 315 7.20 7.45 -32.44
C ARG A 315 7.10 8.10 -31.07
N MET A 316 6.83 7.29 -30.05
CA MET A 316 6.70 7.75 -28.68
C MET A 316 8.08 7.77 -28.03
N LYS A 317 8.61 8.96 -27.78
CA LYS A 317 9.95 9.18 -27.20
C LYS A 317 9.85 9.31 -25.69
N HIS A 318 10.37 8.37 -24.91
CA HIS A 318 10.39 8.54 -23.46
C HIS A 318 11.35 9.67 -23.09
N ILE A 319 10.99 10.47 -22.08
CA ILE A 319 11.75 11.68 -21.74
C ILE A 319 13.14 11.35 -21.19
N GLU A 320 13.26 10.27 -20.43
CA GLU A 320 14.47 9.97 -19.63
C GLU A 320 15.21 8.70 -20.06
N ASN A 321 14.58 7.84 -20.87
CA ASN A 321 15.12 6.51 -21.18
C ASN A 321 14.71 6.08 -22.59
N SER A 322 15.61 6.19 -23.56
CA SER A 322 15.30 5.82 -24.96
C SER A 322 14.95 4.34 -25.17
N GLU A 323 15.29 3.44 -24.24
CA GLU A 323 14.86 2.03 -24.28
C GLU A 323 13.34 1.89 -24.04
N SER A 324 12.73 2.91 -23.45
CA SER A 324 11.28 3.01 -23.24
C SER A 324 10.52 3.61 -24.42
N ASP A 325 11.21 3.90 -25.53
CA ASP A 325 10.57 4.29 -26.79
C ASP A 325 9.69 3.15 -27.35
N PHE A 326 8.68 3.51 -28.15
CA PHE A 326 7.88 2.58 -28.95
C PHE A 326 7.22 3.27 -30.15
N ASP A 327 6.93 2.51 -31.20
CA ASP A 327 6.35 3.00 -32.46
C ASP A 327 4.93 2.48 -32.69
N LEU A 328 3.98 3.39 -32.92
CA LEU A 328 2.59 3.04 -33.24
C LEU A 328 2.36 3.11 -34.76
N PRO A 329 1.52 2.22 -35.35
CA PRO A 329 0.58 1.30 -34.69
C PRO A 329 1.14 -0.08 -34.29
N LYS A 330 2.35 -0.45 -34.74
CA LYS A 330 2.82 -1.84 -34.71
C LYS A 330 3.26 -2.32 -33.33
N ASP A 331 3.84 -1.45 -32.51
CA ASP A 331 4.41 -1.85 -31.25
C ASP A 331 3.37 -1.86 -30.14
N GLN A 332 3.51 -2.88 -29.28
CA GLN A 332 2.95 -2.87 -27.94
C GLN A 332 4.08 -2.62 -26.96
N LYS A 333 3.88 -1.71 -26.01
CA LYS A 333 4.91 -1.36 -25.03
C LYS A 333 4.59 -1.96 -23.68
N PHE A 334 5.48 -2.81 -23.18
CA PHE A 334 5.44 -3.20 -21.78
C PHE A 334 6.12 -2.13 -20.94
N ILE A 335 5.42 -1.68 -19.91
CA ILE A 335 5.92 -0.78 -18.88
C ILE A 335 5.89 -1.48 -17.53
N GLN A 336 6.82 -1.10 -16.66
CA GLN A 336 6.83 -1.53 -15.28
C GLN A 336 6.59 -0.30 -14.41
N LEU A 337 5.59 -0.41 -13.54
CA LEU A 337 5.21 0.66 -12.62
C LEU A 337 6.22 0.75 -11.48
N SER A 338 6.66 1.96 -11.15
CA SER A 338 7.70 2.20 -10.14
C SER A 338 7.10 2.68 -8.82
N ASN A 339 7.33 1.95 -7.73
CA ASN A 339 6.82 2.29 -6.40
C ASN A 339 7.50 3.51 -5.71
N ASN A 340 8.28 4.32 -6.43
CA ASN A 340 8.94 5.52 -5.92
C ASN A 340 8.15 6.78 -6.34
N ASN A 341 7.95 7.71 -5.40
CA ASN A 341 7.07 8.89 -5.48
C ASN A 341 6.90 9.58 -6.86
N MET A 342 5.66 10.04 -7.10
CA MET A 342 5.15 10.71 -8.30
C MET A 342 5.22 9.86 -9.57
N GLU A 343 4.24 8.96 -9.65
CA GLU A 343 4.10 8.04 -10.76
C GLU A 343 3.46 8.70 -11.97
N GLN A 344 4.30 9.40 -12.71
CA GLN A 344 4.00 9.87 -14.05
C GLN A 344 5.04 9.28 -15.00
N MET A 345 4.60 8.54 -16.00
CA MET A 345 5.45 8.14 -17.12
C MET A 345 5.06 8.95 -18.34
N CYS A 346 6.00 9.63 -18.96
CA CYS A 346 5.74 10.53 -20.08
C CYS A 346 6.50 10.14 -21.34
N TRP A 347 5.81 10.28 -22.46
CA TRP A 347 6.37 10.16 -23.80
C TRP A 347 6.03 11.39 -24.64
N SER A 348 7.00 11.87 -25.41
CA SER A 348 6.83 12.92 -26.39
C SER A 348 6.54 12.28 -27.77
N PRO A 349 5.36 12.51 -28.38
CA PRO A 349 5.05 11.95 -29.67
C PRO A 349 5.84 12.66 -30.78
N LYS A 350 6.46 11.89 -31.67
CA LYS A 350 7.04 12.37 -32.92
C LYS A 350 6.25 11.81 -34.10
N ILE A 351 5.57 12.69 -34.82
CA ILE A 351 4.64 12.30 -35.88
C ILE A 351 5.32 12.48 -37.24
N ARG A 352 5.16 11.46 -38.08
CA ARG A 352 5.63 11.46 -39.48
C ARG A 352 4.49 11.04 -40.39
N LEU A 353 4.34 11.79 -41.48
CA LEU A 353 3.36 11.57 -42.53
C LEU A 353 4.00 10.75 -43.66
N TYR A 354 3.20 9.89 -44.28
CA TYR A 354 3.60 8.92 -45.29
C TYR A 354 2.60 8.91 -46.45
N ASN A 355 3.09 8.49 -47.61
CA ASN A 355 2.29 8.34 -48.83
C ASN A 355 1.07 7.42 -48.59
N THR A 356 -0.07 7.82 -49.17
CA THR A 356 -1.38 7.16 -49.03
C THR A 356 -1.85 6.45 -50.28
N GLY A 357 -1.19 6.62 -51.42
CA GLY A 357 -1.62 6.07 -52.70
C GLY A 357 -2.94 6.68 -53.23
N THR A 358 -3.49 7.68 -52.54
CA THR A 358 -4.66 8.46 -52.93
C THR A 358 -4.25 9.91 -53.19
N ASN A 359 -5.05 10.67 -53.95
CA ASN A 359 -4.86 12.12 -54.02
C ASN A 359 -5.01 12.73 -52.62
N ILE A 360 -4.18 13.73 -52.32
CA ILE A 360 -4.23 14.52 -51.09
C ILE A 360 -4.52 15.95 -51.52
N ASP A 361 -5.44 16.61 -50.81
CA ASP A 361 -5.85 17.99 -51.11
C ASP A 361 -5.66 18.90 -49.89
N GLU A 362 -5.71 20.21 -50.11
CA GLU A 362 -5.70 21.20 -49.05
C GLU A 362 -6.92 21.01 -48.12
N GLY A 363 -6.68 20.99 -46.81
CA GLY A 363 -7.78 20.87 -45.86
C GLY A 363 -7.37 20.52 -44.44
N HIS A 364 -8.39 20.25 -43.62
CA HIS A 364 -8.21 19.84 -42.23
C HIS A 364 -8.39 18.33 -42.07
N TYR A 365 -7.32 17.70 -41.59
CA TYR A 365 -7.25 16.26 -41.38
C TYR A 365 -7.15 15.95 -39.88
N SER A 366 -7.83 14.90 -39.43
CA SER A 366 -7.84 14.49 -38.03
C SER A 366 -7.97 12.98 -37.84
N ASP A 367 -7.56 12.48 -36.69
CA ASP A 367 -7.78 11.12 -36.21
C ASP A 367 -7.91 11.14 -34.67
N THR A 368 -8.43 10.06 -34.09
CA THR A 368 -8.53 9.86 -32.64
C THR A 368 -7.83 8.57 -32.27
N LEU A 369 -6.83 8.66 -31.37
CA LEU A 369 -6.12 7.50 -30.84
C LEU A 369 -6.72 7.06 -29.50
N ASN A 370 -7.00 5.77 -29.37
CA ASN A 370 -7.47 5.14 -28.14
C ASN A 370 -6.35 4.30 -27.54
N PHE A 371 -5.89 4.68 -26.35
CA PHE A 371 -4.87 3.95 -25.60
C PHE A 371 -5.52 2.95 -24.65
N THR A 372 -5.11 1.69 -24.73
CA THR A 372 -5.55 0.63 -23.80
C THR A 372 -4.36 0.17 -22.99
N ILE A 373 -4.54 0.08 -21.67
CA ILE A 373 -3.53 -0.38 -20.72
C ILE A 373 -4.05 -1.63 -20.02
N THR A 374 -3.33 -2.73 -20.14
CA THR A 374 -3.72 -4.03 -19.55
C THR A 374 -2.59 -4.61 -18.73
N PRO A 375 -2.86 -5.20 -17.55
CA PRO A 375 -1.86 -6.00 -16.85
C PRO A 375 -1.33 -7.12 -17.75
N GLU A 376 -0.03 -7.42 -17.66
CA GLU A 376 0.54 -8.64 -18.23
C GLU A 376 -0.05 -9.85 -17.49
N ALA A 377 -0.46 -10.87 -18.27
CA ALA A 377 -1.18 -12.04 -17.78
C ALA A 377 -0.28 -13.06 -17.07
#